data_AF-A0A850AIS4-F1
#
_entry.id   AF-A0A850AIS4-F1
#
_cell.length_a   1.000
_cell.length_b   1.000
_cell.length_c   1.000
_cell.angle_alpha   90.00
_cell.angle_beta   90.00
_cell.angle_gamma   90.00
#
_symmetry.space_group_name_H-M   'P 1'
#
loop_
_entity.id
_entity.type
_entity.pdbx_description
1 polymer ?
#
loop_
_entity_poly.entity_id
_entity_poly.type
_entity_poly.pdbx_seq_one_letter_code
_entity_poly.pdbx_strand_id
1 'polypeptide(L)'
;MSDQIKDALRKAGFKESDNPKLPSKKENLNMIAFYSEKKVLDEELITTRAQQWADEFVPDTRNLKSKQNLSSAQIRRFYGEVLSIEEKMKTTQFEVVRPQIKMLKSKAAYAANPNNRKIPDSFKNFIFTMVDSVDKAEDFKAFKTIFEAVIGYFYGKGVK
;
A
#
# COMPACT_ATOMS: atom_id res chain seq x y z
N MET A 1 -30.96 3.33 5.90
CA MET A 1 -31.28 3.05 4.49
C MET A 1 -32.79 2.88 4.40
N SER A 2 -33.49 3.66 3.57
CA SER A 2 -34.96 3.65 3.52
C SER A 2 -35.49 2.31 2.99
N ASP A 3 -36.68 1.90 3.43
CA ASP A 3 -37.24 0.57 3.13
C ASP A 3 -37.50 0.36 1.62
N GLN A 4 -37.73 1.44 0.87
CA GLN A 4 -37.85 1.40 -0.59
C GLN A 4 -36.58 0.93 -1.30
N ILE A 5 -35.41 1.23 -0.75
CA ILE A 5 -34.11 0.82 -1.33
C ILE A 5 -33.88 -0.67 -1.11
N LYS A 6 -34.30 -1.22 0.03
CA LYS A 6 -34.13 -2.65 0.36
C LYS A 6 -34.98 -3.54 -0.55
N ASP A 7 -36.21 -3.12 -0.84
CA ASP A 7 -37.12 -3.87 -1.72
C ASP A 7 -36.66 -3.89 -3.18
N ALA A 8 -36.10 -2.78 -3.67
CA ALA A 8 -35.51 -2.71 -5.01
C ALA A 8 -34.30 -3.65 -5.15
N LEU A 9 -33.43 -3.70 -4.14
CA LEU A 9 -32.25 -4.57 -4.12
C LEU A 9 -32.61 -6.06 -4.06
N ARG A 10 -33.63 -6.41 -3.29
CA ARG A 10 -34.13 -7.80 -3.20
C ARG A 10 -34.73 -8.29 -4.53
N LYS A 11 -35.48 -7.43 -5.23
CA LYS A 11 -36.03 -7.74 -6.57
C LYS A 11 -34.93 -7.92 -7.63
N ALA A 12 -33.79 -7.24 -7.47
CA ALA A 12 -32.63 -7.37 -8.35
C ALA A 12 -31.74 -8.59 -8.06
N GLY A 13 -32.12 -9.46 -7.10
CA GLY A 13 -31.37 -10.67 -6.77
C GLY A 13 -30.14 -10.47 -5.89
N PHE A 14 -29.93 -9.26 -5.35
CA PHE A 14 -28.86 -8.99 -4.39
C PHE A 14 -29.21 -9.60 -3.03
N LYS A 15 -28.39 -10.54 -2.52
CA LYS A 15 -28.53 -11.00 -1.14
C LYS A 15 -27.86 -10.00 -0.20
N GLU A 16 -28.36 -9.90 1.03
CA GLU A 16 -27.74 -9.07 2.08
C GLU A 16 -26.27 -9.46 2.35
N SER A 17 -25.91 -10.73 2.04
CA SER A 17 -24.55 -11.26 2.07
C SER A 17 -23.64 -10.78 0.93
N ASP A 18 -24.23 -10.26 -0.14
CA ASP A 18 -23.53 -9.80 -1.35
C ASP A 18 -23.18 -8.31 -1.28
N ASN A 19 -23.68 -7.61 -0.24
CA ASN A 19 -23.19 -6.29 0.08
C ASN A 19 -21.71 -6.45 0.51
N PRO A 20 -20.74 -5.85 -0.20
CA PRO A 20 -19.35 -5.89 0.24
C PRO A 20 -19.35 -5.41 1.68
N LYS A 21 -18.96 -6.28 2.61
CA LYS A 21 -18.74 -5.89 4.00
C LYS A 21 -17.77 -4.73 3.94
N LEU A 22 -18.29 -3.52 4.13
CA LEU A 22 -17.46 -2.33 4.32
C LEU A 22 -16.49 -2.72 5.43
N PRO A 23 -15.17 -2.63 5.18
CA PRO A 23 -14.18 -3.17 6.09
C PRO A 23 -14.53 -2.73 7.52
N SER A 24 -14.73 -3.72 8.39
CA SER A 24 -15.12 -3.49 9.77
C SER A 24 -14.12 -2.53 10.42
N LYS A 25 -14.62 -1.67 11.31
CA LYS A 25 -13.98 -0.57 12.07
C LYS A 25 -12.72 -0.94 12.92
N LYS A 26 -12.03 -2.04 12.60
CA LYS A 26 -10.77 -2.56 13.17
C LYS A 26 -9.64 -2.65 12.13
N GLU A 27 -9.69 -1.93 11.02
CA GLU A 27 -8.47 -1.65 10.25
C GLU A 27 -7.69 -0.59 11.03
N ASN A 28 -6.70 -1.03 11.81
CA ASN A 28 -5.81 -0.13 12.55
C ASN A 28 -5.29 0.96 11.61
N LEU A 29 -5.55 2.22 11.96
CA LEU A 29 -4.91 3.39 11.36
C LEU A 29 -3.40 3.32 11.63
N ASN A 30 -2.68 2.56 10.80
CA ASN A 30 -1.22 2.64 10.73
C ASN A 30 -0.85 3.82 9.84
N MET A 31 -1.37 5.02 10.12
CA MET A 31 -0.86 6.23 9.49
C MET A 31 0.50 6.55 10.11
N ILE A 32 1.40 7.10 9.30
CA ILE A 32 2.71 7.57 9.75
C ILE A 32 2.80 9.08 9.56
N ALA A 33 3.54 9.73 10.45
CA ALA A 33 3.95 11.11 10.24
C ALA A 33 5.18 11.12 9.34
N PHE A 34 5.07 11.68 8.13
CA PHE A 34 6.21 11.74 7.19
C PHE A 34 7.30 12.72 7.61
N TYR A 35 6.96 13.72 8.42
CA TYR A 35 7.85 14.83 8.74
C TYR A 35 8.13 14.88 10.23
N SER A 36 9.37 15.17 10.57
CA SER A 36 9.78 15.50 11.93
C SER A 36 9.19 16.84 12.39
N GLU A 37 9.39 17.20 13.66
CA GLU A 37 9.00 18.50 14.21
C GLU A 37 9.60 19.70 13.44
N LYS A 38 10.76 19.49 12.80
CA LYS A 38 11.43 20.49 11.96
C LYS A 38 10.80 20.65 10.57
N LYS A 39 9.69 19.96 10.29
CA LYS A 39 8.98 19.95 8.99
C LYS A 39 9.82 19.46 7.81
N VAL A 40 10.85 18.66 8.09
CA VAL A 40 11.64 17.93 7.09
C VAL A 40 11.29 16.45 7.16
N LEU A 41 11.48 15.72 6.05
CA LEU A 41 11.28 14.27 6.00
C LEU A 41 12.03 13.61 7.16
N ASP A 42 11.33 12.79 7.93
CA ASP A 42 11.93 12.11 9.08
C ASP A 42 12.99 11.10 8.60
N GLU A 43 14.24 11.32 9.02
CA GLU A 43 15.39 10.51 8.63
C GLU A 43 15.23 9.05 9.07
N GLU A 44 14.48 8.78 10.14
CA GLU A 44 14.23 7.40 10.60
C GLU A 44 13.44 6.61 9.55
N LEU A 45 12.56 7.28 8.79
CA LEU A 45 11.72 6.64 7.77
C LEU A 45 12.51 6.15 6.56
N ILE A 46 13.63 6.79 6.25
CA ILE A 46 14.52 6.40 5.13
C ILE A 46 15.73 5.57 5.59
N THR A 47 15.94 5.42 6.90
CA THR A 47 17.03 4.64 7.48
C THR A 47 16.47 3.39 8.19
N THR A 48 16.27 3.47 9.51
CA THR A 48 15.91 2.33 10.37
C THR A 48 14.59 1.70 9.95
N ARG A 49 13.54 2.50 9.69
CA ARG A 49 12.24 1.95 9.28
C ARG A 49 12.27 1.38 7.87
N ALA A 50 12.98 2.02 6.94
CA ALA A 50 13.15 1.50 5.59
C ALA A 50 13.80 0.11 5.59
N GLN A 51 14.83 -0.07 6.42
CA GLN A 51 15.47 -1.36 6.61
C GLN A 51 14.52 -2.39 7.24
N GLN A 52 13.76 -2.00 8.28
CA GLN A 52 12.78 -2.89 8.91
C GLN A 52 11.72 -3.38 7.91
N TRP A 53 11.14 -2.49 7.10
CA TRP A 53 10.19 -2.90 6.07
C TRP A 53 10.83 -3.85 5.05
N ALA A 54 12.06 -3.57 4.60
CA ALA A 54 12.78 -4.47 3.70
C ALA A 54 13.00 -5.86 4.31
N ASP A 55 13.31 -5.93 5.62
CA ASP A 55 13.46 -7.18 6.38
C ASP A 55 12.14 -7.95 6.47
N GLU A 56 11.01 -7.27 6.62
CA GLU A 56 9.68 -7.88 6.67
C GLU A 56 9.20 -8.42 5.31
N PHE A 57 9.81 -8.00 4.21
CA PHE A 57 9.41 -8.44 2.86
C PHE A 57 10.09 -9.75 2.42
N VAL A 58 11.16 -10.12 3.11
CA VAL A 58 11.89 -11.37 2.89
C VAL A 58 11.41 -12.43 3.90
N PRO A 59 11.48 -13.72 3.55
CA PRO A 59 11.01 -14.79 4.44
C PRO A 59 11.90 -14.90 5.68
N ASP A 60 11.32 -15.35 6.79
CA ASP A 60 12.14 -15.79 7.92
C ASP A 60 12.84 -17.09 7.51
N THR A 61 14.15 -17.02 7.33
CA THR A 61 14.99 -18.17 6.94
C THR A 61 14.92 -19.31 7.95
N ARG A 62 14.44 -19.07 9.18
CA ARG A 62 14.23 -20.08 10.22
C ARG A 62 12.87 -20.77 10.12
N ASN A 63 11.94 -20.26 9.30
CA ASN A 63 10.61 -20.81 9.13
C ASN A 63 10.34 -21.18 7.66
N LEU A 64 10.73 -22.41 7.29
CA LEU A 64 10.52 -22.98 5.95
C LEU A 64 9.04 -23.04 5.48
N LYS A 65 8.07 -22.76 6.37
CA LYS A 65 6.64 -22.64 6.01
C LYS A 65 6.24 -21.24 5.54
N SER A 66 7.05 -20.20 5.73
CA SER A 66 6.79 -18.87 5.16
C SER A 66 7.17 -18.87 3.67
N LYS A 67 6.29 -19.40 2.83
CA LYS A 67 6.57 -19.68 1.41
C LYS A 67 6.49 -18.46 0.48
N GLN A 68 6.11 -17.27 0.96
CA GLN A 68 5.86 -16.13 0.06
C GLN A 68 6.86 -15.01 0.28
N ASN A 69 7.74 -14.84 -0.70
CA ASN A 69 8.74 -13.79 -0.74
C ASN A 69 8.24 -12.70 -1.66
N LEU A 70 8.52 -11.44 -1.32
CA LEU A 70 8.47 -10.39 -2.33
C LEU A 70 9.64 -10.62 -3.32
N SER A 71 9.38 -10.57 -4.62
CA SER A 71 10.44 -10.63 -5.64
C SER A 71 10.80 -9.25 -6.18
N SER A 72 12.00 -9.12 -6.75
CA SER A 72 12.45 -7.89 -7.41
C SER A 72 11.47 -7.38 -8.46
N ALA A 73 10.87 -8.30 -9.23
CA ALA A 73 9.88 -7.94 -10.24
C ALA A 73 8.59 -7.38 -9.62
N GLN A 74 8.18 -7.87 -8.43
CA GLN A 74 6.98 -7.40 -7.76
C GLN A 74 7.17 -6.02 -7.16
N ILE A 75 8.25 -5.80 -6.39
CA ILE A 75 8.53 -4.50 -5.80
C ILE A 75 8.74 -3.43 -6.88
N ARG A 76 9.47 -3.75 -7.95
CA ARG A 76 9.68 -2.86 -9.10
C ARG A 76 8.38 -2.49 -9.80
N ARG A 77 7.44 -3.43 -9.97
CA ARG A 77 6.14 -3.13 -10.58
C ARG A 77 5.36 -2.10 -9.77
N PHE A 78 5.28 -2.26 -8.45
CA PHE A 78 4.59 -1.28 -7.59
C PHE A 78 5.29 0.08 -7.59
N TYR A 79 6.63 0.10 -7.52
CA TYR A 79 7.38 1.36 -7.59
C TYR A 79 7.23 2.05 -8.95
N GLY A 80 7.19 1.29 -10.05
CA GLY A 80 6.92 1.83 -11.38
C GLY A 80 5.57 2.54 -11.49
N GLU A 81 4.55 2.07 -10.75
CA GLU A 81 3.27 2.80 -10.67
C GLU A 81 3.39 4.10 -9.90
N VAL A 82 4.17 4.13 -8.80
CA VAL A 82 4.46 5.36 -8.05
C VAL A 82 5.16 6.38 -8.94
N LEU A 83 6.15 5.96 -9.73
CA LEU A 83 6.81 6.83 -10.71
C LEU A 83 5.86 7.32 -11.81
N SER A 84 4.96 6.46 -12.31
CA SER A 84 3.96 6.86 -13.30
C SER A 84 2.99 7.89 -12.76
N ILE A 85 2.61 7.78 -11.48
CA ILE A 85 1.76 8.76 -10.80
C ILE A 85 2.52 10.08 -10.62
N GLU A 86 3.79 10.03 -10.18
CA GLU A 86 4.66 11.22 -10.06
C GLU A 86 4.77 11.97 -11.39
N GLU A 87 4.95 11.25 -12.50
CA GLU A 87 5.02 11.84 -13.84
C GLU A 87 3.73 12.58 -14.19
N LYS A 88 2.55 11.99 -13.90
CA LYS A 88 1.25 12.63 -14.14
C LYS A 88 1.06 13.89 -13.29
N MET A 89 1.59 13.91 -12.07
CA MET A 89 1.51 15.08 -11.18
C MET A 89 2.30 16.29 -11.71
N LYS A 90 3.23 16.11 -12.67
CA LYS A 90 3.94 17.23 -13.31
C LYS A 90 3.02 18.11 -14.16
N THR A 91 1.95 17.54 -14.68
CA THR A 91 1.02 18.23 -15.60
C THR A 91 -0.42 18.28 -15.07
N THR A 92 -0.69 17.62 -13.94
CA THR A 92 -2.04 17.46 -13.38
C THR A 92 -2.05 17.80 -11.90
N GLN A 93 -3.10 18.50 -11.44
CA GLN A 93 -3.28 18.82 -10.02
C GLN A 93 -3.40 17.55 -9.16
N PHE A 94 -2.89 17.61 -7.93
CA PHE A 94 -2.81 16.47 -7.03
C PHE A 94 -4.18 15.84 -6.76
N GLU A 95 -5.22 16.65 -6.59
CA GLU A 95 -6.58 16.26 -6.25
C GLU A 95 -7.18 15.36 -7.34
N VAL A 96 -6.84 15.62 -8.61
CA VAL A 96 -7.25 14.81 -9.76
C VAL A 96 -6.47 13.49 -9.82
N VAL A 97 -5.21 13.49 -9.39
CA VAL A 97 -4.35 12.31 -9.37
C VAL A 97 -4.56 11.45 -8.12
N ARG A 98 -5.03 12.03 -7.02
CA ARG A 98 -5.20 11.39 -5.70
C ARG A 98 -5.96 10.05 -5.76
N PRO A 99 -7.04 9.89 -6.55
CA PRO A 99 -7.70 8.60 -6.72
C PRO A 99 -6.76 7.49 -7.23
N GLN A 100 -5.79 7.82 -8.10
CA GLN A 100 -4.81 6.87 -8.61
C GLN A 100 -3.82 6.42 -7.51
N ILE A 101 -3.45 7.33 -6.61
CA ILE A 101 -2.65 7.00 -5.41
C ILE A 101 -3.45 6.01 -4.54
N LYS A 102 -4.73 6.30 -4.27
CA LYS A 102 -5.59 5.42 -3.46
C LYS A 102 -5.81 4.05 -4.14
N MET A 103 -5.76 3.98 -5.48
CA MET A 103 -5.84 2.73 -6.24
C MET A 103 -4.67 1.77 -5.98
N LEU A 104 -3.53 2.24 -5.47
CA LEU A 104 -2.42 1.36 -5.08
C LEU A 104 -2.85 0.34 -4.00
N LYS A 105 -3.78 0.72 -3.10
CA LYS A 105 -4.34 -0.19 -2.09
C LYS A 105 -5.13 -1.34 -2.71
N SER A 106 -5.98 -1.08 -3.70
CA SER A 106 -6.78 -2.13 -4.33
C SER A 106 -5.88 -3.14 -5.06
N LYS A 107 -4.82 -2.66 -5.71
CA LYS A 107 -3.82 -3.50 -6.37
C LYS A 107 -3.02 -4.34 -5.39
N ALA A 108 -2.60 -3.77 -4.27
CA ALA A 108 -1.93 -4.50 -3.19
C ALA A 108 -2.86 -5.56 -2.57
N ALA A 109 -4.13 -5.22 -2.31
CA ALA A 109 -5.12 -6.16 -1.80
C ALA A 109 -5.32 -7.36 -2.75
N TYR A 110 -5.46 -7.08 -4.05
CA TYR A 110 -5.59 -8.12 -5.07
C TYR A 110 -4.34 -9.01 -5.14
N ALA A 111 -3.15 -8.41 -5.14
CA ALA A 111 -1.89 -9.15 -5.19
C ALA A 111 -1.62 -9.98 -3.91
N ALA A 112 -2.21 -9.61 -2.77
CA ALA A 112 -2.08 -10.32 -1.50
C ALA A 112 -3.18 -11.36 -1.25
N ASN A 113 -4.10 -11.55 -2.20
CA ASN A 113 -5.22 -12.47 -2.08
C ASN A 113 -4.76 -13.87 -1.60
N PRO A 114 -5.31 -14.42 -0.50
CA PRO A 114 -4.91 -15.73 0.03
C PRO A 114 -4.98 -16.89 -0.97
N ASN A 115 -5.92 -16.84 -1.92
CA ASN A 115 -6.12 -17.89 -2.92
C ASN A 115 -5.11 -17.84 -4.08
N ASN A 116 -4.47 -16.69 -4.31
CA ASN A 116 -3.49 -16.50 -5.39
C ASN A 116 -2.47 -15.44 -4.96
N ARG A 117 -1.80 -15.71 -3.84
CA ARG A 117 -0.93 -14.74 -3.19
C ARG A 117 0.32 -14.52 -4.04
N LYS A 118 0.54 -13.27 -4.45
CA LYS A 118 1.73 -12.83 -5.17
C LYS A 118 2.69 -12.10 -4.25
N ILE A 119 2.18 -11.23 -3.38
CA ILE A 119 3.00 -10.46 -2.43
C ILE A 119 2.72 -10.89 -0.99
N PRO A 120 3.69 -10.72 -0.06
CA PRO A 120 3.44 -10.94 1.36
C PRO A 120 2.51 -9.88 1.95
N ASP A 121 1.84 -10.22 3.06
CA ASP A 121 0.96 -9.29 3.78
C ASP A 121 1.73 -8.08 4.34
N SER A 122 3.00 -8.26 4.71
CA SER A 122 3.89 -7.17 5.14
C SER A 122 4.01 -6.08 4.07
N PHE A 123 4.27 -6.48 2.82
CA PHE A 123 4.35 -5.54 1.70
C PHE A 123 3.00 -4.88 1.40
N LYS A 124 1.88 -5.62 1.49
CA LYS A 124 0.54 -5.04 1.37
C LYS A 124 0.32 -3.95 2.43
N ASN A 125 0.65 -4.26 3.68
CA ASN A 125 0.46 -3.34 4.80
C ASN A 125 1.34 -2.09 4.66
N PHE A 126 2.58 -2.24 4.18
CA PHE A 126 3.43 -1.10 3.83
C PHE A 126 2.74 -0.17 2.82
N ILE A 127 2.22 -0.71 1.71
CA ILE A 127 1.49 0.10 0.71
C ILE A 127 0.27 0.79 1.33
N PHE A 128 -0.48 0.09 2.19
CA PHE A 128 -1.65 0.65 2.85
C PHE A 128 -1.26 1.83 3.75
N THR A 129 -0.30 1.63 4.65
CA THR A 129 0.25 2.65 5.54
C THR A 129 0.69 3.89 4.77
N MET A 130 1.48 3.71 3.72
CA MET A 130 1.97 4.84 2.92
C MET A 130 0.83 5.58 2.23
N VAL A 131 -0.07 4.86 1.57
CA VAL A 131 -1.18 5.45 0.82
C VAL A 131 -2.18 6.15 1.73
N ASP A 132 -2.46 5.59 2.90
CA ASP A 132 -3.38 6.19 3.88
C ASP A 132 -2.80 7.47 4.48
N SER A 133 -1.47 7.55 4.61
CA SER A 133 -0.77 8.74 5.15
C SER A 133 -0.61 9.89 4.15
N VAL A 134 -0.93 9.68 2.86
CA VAL A 134 -0.83 10.72 1.82
C VAL A 134 -2.12 11.54 1.73
N ASP A 135 -2.00 12.82 2.05
CA ASP A 135 -3.10 13.79 1.96
C ASP A 135 -2.82 14.98 1.05
N LYS A 136 -1.55 15.31 0.80
CA LYS A 136 -1.13 16.35 -0.16
C LYS A 136 0.05 15.88 -1.03
N ALA A 137 0.41 16.71 -2.02
CA ALA A 137 1.45 16.39 -2.99
C ALA A 137 2.83 16.13 -2.35
N GLU A 138 3.17 16.87 -1.29
CA GLU A 138 4.43 16.71 -0.57
C GLU A 138 4.51 15.35 0.14
N ASP A 139 3.40 14.87 0.70
CA ASP A 139 3.34 13.56 1.36
C ASP A 139 3.59 12.45 0.36
N PHE A 140 3.06 12.58 -0.86
CA PHE A 140 3.32 11.61 -1.92
C PHE A 140 4.81 11.57 -2.32
N LYS A 141 5.47 12.74 -2.36
CA LYS A 141 6.93 12.81 -2.56
C LYS A 141 7.69 12.12 -1.43
N ALA A 142 7.26 12.33 -0.17
CA ALA A 142 7.83 11.64 0.99
C ALA A 142 7.67 10.12 0.88
N PHE A 143 6.46 9.63 0.56
CA PHE A 143 6.21 8.21 0.28
C PHE A 143 7.16 7.68 -0.81
N LYS A 144 7.26 8.35 -1.96
CA LYS A 144 8.17 7.93 -3.05
C LYS A 144 9.60 7.77 -2.56
N THR A 145 10.13 8.75 -1.82
CA THR A 145 11.49 8.72 -1.27
C THR A 145 11.69 7.57 -0.28
N ILE A 146 10.72 7.34 0.61
CA ILE A 146 10.76 6.21 1.56
C ILE A 146 10.75 4.89 0.81
N PHE A 147 9.90 4.75 -0.21
CA PHE A 147 9.82 3.53 -1.00
C PHE A 147 11.14 3.27 -1.75
N GLU A 148 11.80 4.31 -2.25
CA GLU A 148 13.13 4.20 -2.86
C GLU A 148 14.19 3.69 -1.87
N ALA A 149 14.20 4.20 -0.63
CA ALA A 149 15.09 3.72 0.42
C ALA A 149 14.82 2.24 0.77
N VAL A 150 13.55 1.87 0.90
CA VAL A 150 13.12 0.48 1.14
C VAL A 150 13.61 -0.45 0.03
N ILE A 151 13.51 -0.03 -1.24
CA ILE A 151 14.02 -0.80 -2.38
C ILE A 151 15.54 -0.97 -2.28
N GLY A 152 16.27 0.07 -1.90
CA GLY A 152 17.72 0.01 -1.69
C GLY A 152 18.11 -1.06 -0.66
N TYR A 153 17.51 -1.01 0.53
CA TYR A 153 17.73 -2.03 1.57
C TYR A 153 17.30 -3.42 1.13
N PHE A 154 16.16 -3.53 0.45
CA PHE A 154 15.61 -4.78 -0.06
C PHE A 154 16.56 -5.47 -1.05
N TYR A 155 17.14 -4.74 -2.00
CA TYR A 155 18.16 -5.29 -2.90
C TYR A 155 19.47 -5.60 -2.19
N GLY A 156 19.83 -4.83 -1.15
CA GLY A 156 20.96 -5.13 -0.27
C GLY A 156 20.89 -6.50 0.41
N LYS A 157 19.69 -7.11 0.48
CA LYS A 157 19.48 -8.49 0.98
C LYS A 157 19.79 -9.59 -0.03
N GLY A 158 20.20 -9.25 -1.26
CA GLY A 158 20.54 -10.23 -2.29
C GLY A 158 19.33 -10.87 -2.96
N VAL A 159 18.15 -10.24 -2.89
CA VAL A 159 16.95 -10.70 -3.60
C VAL A 159 17.16 -10.54 -5.11
N LYS A 160 16.94 -11.62 -5.88
CA LYS A 160 17.04 -11.64 -7.34
C LYS A 160 15.72 -11.24 -7.99
#